data_AF-A0A7S3KJY4-F1
#
_entry.id   AF-A0A7S3KJY4-F1
#
_cell.length_a   1.000
_cell.length_b   1.000
_cell.length_c   1.000
_cell.angle_alpha   90.00
_cell.angle_beta   90.00
_cell.angle_gamma   90.00
#
_symmetry.space_group_name_H-M   'P 1'
#
loop_
_entity.id
_entity.type
_entity.pdbx_description
1 polymer ?
#
loop_
_entity_poly.entity_id
_entity_poly.type
_entity_poly.pdbx_seq_one_letter_code
_entity_poly.pdbx_strand_id
1 'polypeptide(L)'
;MYADSQIRYNFILSFMPTEDLQELDSEQTNRIQNMASKGHSANSQAATNMINEVNKNYSRTMNKEILHKAIFEEKKEEDEANGKELINVELKFPEQTTDLVYKSSLTEGVDNKFNK
;
A
#
# COMPACT_ATOMS: atom_id res chain seq x y z
N MET A 1 5.44 -19.60 -5.39
CA MET A 1 4.12 -19.35 -4.75
C MET A 1 4.13 -18.25 -3.68
N TYR A 2 5.20 -17.47 -3.47
CA TYR A 2 5.22 -16.37 -2.48
C TYR A 2 4.83 -14.99 -3.05
N ALA A 3 4.98 -14.78 -4.36
CA ALA A 3 4.68 -13.48 -4.98
C ALA A 3 3.19 -13.11 -4.86
N ASP A 4 2.31 -14.10 -5.05
CA ASP A 4 0.86 -13.90 -5.02
C ASP A 4 0.34 -13.53 -3.61
N SER A 5 0.87 -14.17 -2.56
CA SER A 5 0.55 -13.80 -1.18
C SER A 5 1.08 -12.42 -0.79
N GLN A 6 2.28 -12.04 -1.26
CA GLN A 6 2.83 -10.70 -1.06
C GLN A 6 2.00 -9.62 -1.78
N ILE A 7 1.54 -9.89 -3.00
CA ILE A 7 0.66 -8.98 -3.74
C ILE A 7 -0.66 -8.79 -2.99
N ARG A 8 -1.29 -9.88 -2.53
CA ARG A 8 -2.52 -9.81 -1.71
C ARG A 8 -2.32 -9.02 -0.42
N TYR A 9 -1.22 -9.26 0.29
CA TYR A 9 -0.89 -8.54 1.52
C TYR A 9 -0.76 -7.03 1.29
N ASN A 10 -0.01 -6.63 0.25
CA ASN A 10 0.17 -5.22 -0.11
C ASN A 10 -1.12 -4.56 -0.63
N PHE A 11 -1.95 -5.33 -1.33
CA PHE A 11 -3.26 -4.87 -1.78
C PHE A 11 -4.14 -4.52 -0.59
N ILE A 12 -4.30 -5.45 0.36
CA ILE A 12 -5.11 -5.23 1.57
C ILE A 12 -4.62 -4.00 2.33
N LEU A 13 -3.31 -3.88 2.57
CA LEU A 13 -2.73 -2.71 3.26
C LEU A 13 -2.99 -1.37 2.59
N SER A 14 -3.19 -1.36 1.28
CA SER A 14 -3.41 -0.13 0.53
C SER A 14 -4.86 0.36 0.61
N PHE A 15 -5.79 -0.50 1.02
CA PHE A 15 -7.20 -0.17 1.21
C PHE A 15 -7.64 -0.17 2.67
N MET A 16 -6.73 -0.39 3.62
CA MET A 16 -7.06 -0.29 5.04
C MET A 16 -7.36 1.17 5.41
N PRO A 17 -8.44 1.43 6.18
CA PRO A 17 -8.77 2.76 6.67
C PRO A 17 -7.66 3.29 7.57
N THR A 18 -7.55 4.61 7.66
CA THR A 18 -6.53 5.30 8.48
C THR A 18 -7.13 6.28 9.48
N GLU A 19 -8.44 6.51 9.42
CA GLU A 19 -9.17 7.51 10.18
C GLU A 19 -9.24 7.18 11.69
N ASP A 20 -9.24 5.89 12.04
CA ASP A 20 -9.31 5.42 13.44
C ASP A 20 -7.92 5.15 14.04
N LEU A 21 -6.84 5.43 13.30
CA LEU A 21 -5.48 5.19 13.78
C LEU A 21 -5.02 6.34 14.67
N GLN A 22 -4.22 6.00 15.67
CA GLN A 22 -3.54 7.02 16.47
C GLN A 22 -2.64 7.85 15.57
N GLU A 23 -2.67 9.17 15.74
CA GLU A 23 -1.74 10.09 15.08
C GLU A 23 -0.48 10.28 15.92
N LEU A 24 0.56 10.88 15.32
CA LEU A 24 1.76 11.26 16.05
C LEU A 24 1.45 12.36 17.06
N ASP A 25 1.92 12.20 18.29
CA ASP A 25 1.79 13.24 19.31
C ASP A 25 2.67 14.47 18.98
N SER A 26 2.30 15.60 19.56
CA SER A 26 3.01 16.86 19.55
C SER A 26 4.50 16.71 19.91
N GLU A 27 4.85 15.91 20.92
CA GLU A 27 6.25 15.64 21.28
C GLU A 27 7.00 14.97 20.12
N GLN A 28 6.37 13.96 19.51
CA GLN A 28 6.97 13.17 18.44
C GLN A 28 7.15 14.02 17.18
N THR A 29 6.14 14.82 16.84
CA THR A 29 6.16 15.76 15.71
C THR A 29 7.27 16.79 15.88
N ASN A 30 7.40 17.39 17.06
CA ASN A 30 8.46 18.34 17.39
C ASN A 30 9.85 17.70 17.28
N ARG A 31 10.01 16.45 17.73
CA ARG A 31 11.27 15.72 17.60
C ARG A 31 11.65 15.50 16.14
N ILE A 32 10.69 15.09 15.30
CA ILE A 32 10.91 14.86 13.86
C ILE A 32 11.29 16.17 13.17
N GLN A 33 10.56 17.26 13.45
CA GLN A 33 10.85 18.57 12.90
C GLN A 33 12.26 19.06 13.29
N ASN A 34 12.65 18.86 14.55
CA ASN A 34 13.98 19.20 15.06
C ASN A 34 15.11 18.36 14.46
N MET A 35 14.84 17.11 14.06
CA MET A 35 15.82 16.28 13.36
C MET A 35 15.97 16.72 11.90
N ALA A 36 14.87 17.03 11.23
CA ALA A 36 14.87 17.47 9.84
C ALA A 36 15.53 18.85 9.66
N SER A 37 15.28 19.78 10.59
CA SER A 37 15.84 21.14 10.56
C SER A 37 17.35 21.19 10.81
N LYS A 38 17.93 20.17 11.44
CA LYS A 38 19.39 20.04 11.62
C LYS A 38 20.12 19.67 10.32
N GLY A 39 19.43 19.02 9.38
CA GLY A 39 20.02 18.51 8.14
C GLY A 39 20.02 19.55 7.02
N HIS A 40 18.97 20.36 6.90
CA HIS A 40 18.83 21.46 5.93
C HIS A 40 17.96 22.55 6.57
N SER A 41 18.18 23.82 6.19
CA SER A 41 17.27 24.94 6.45
C SER A 41 15.94 24.71 5.72
N ALA A 42 15.13 23.77 6.20
CA ALA A 42 13.83 23.47 5.63
C ALA A 42 12.90 24.66 5.93
N ASN A 43 12.43 25.32 4.88
CA ASN A 43 11.36 26.31 4.99
C ASN A 43 10.15 25.69 5.70
N SER A 44 9.39 26.48 6.45
CA SER A 44 8.25 26.01 7.26
C SER A 44 7.27 25.14 6.47
N GLN A 45 6.99 25.50 5.21
CA GLN A 45 6.11 24.73 4.32
C GLN A 45 6.66 23.32 4.01
N ALA A 46 7.98 23.20 3.81
CA ALA A 46 8.62 21.92 3.55
C ALA A 46 8.57 21.02 4.79
N ALA A 47 8.71 21.61 5.98
CA ALA A 47 8.57 20.89 7.25
C ALA A 47 7.14 20.35 7.43
N THR A 48 6.11 21.17 7.16
CA THR A 48 4.71 20.72 7.25
C THR A 48 4.40 19.58 6.27
N ASN A 49 4.84 19.70 5.01
CA ASN A 49 4.64 18.64 4.01
C ASN A 49 5.33 17.33 4.43
N MET A 50 6.56 17.41 4.94
CA MET A 50 7.29 16.26 5.44
C MET A 50 6.56 15.60 6.63
N ILE A 51 6.04 16.38 7.59
CA ILE A 51 5.28 15.83 8.72
C ILE A 51 4.04 15.07 8.23
N ASN A 52 3.32 15.62 7.24
CA ASN A 52 2.17 14.94 6.65
C ASN A 52 2.54 13.60 6.00
N GLU A 53 3.67 13.54 5.29
CA GLU A 53 4.19 12.30 4.71
C GLU A 53 4.58 11.28 5.80
N VAL A 54 5.21 11.75 6.87
CA VAL A 54 5.58 10.89 8.01
C VAL A 54 4.33 10.34 8.69
N ASN A 55 3.29 11.15 8.90
CA ASN A 55 2.00 10.70 9.45
C ASN A 55 1.34 9.64 8.56
N LYS A 56 1.36 9.83 7.24
CA LYS A 56 0.83 8.85 6.29
C LYS A 56 1.59 7.52 6.35
N ASN A 57 2.92 7.59 6.44
CA ASN A 57 3.77 6.40 6.56
C ASN A 57 3.60 5.70 7.90
N TYR A 58 3.44 6.46 8.98
CA TYR A 58 3.14 5.93 10.31
C TYR A 58 1.82 5.15 10.29
N SER A 59 0.76 5.76 9.76
CA SER A 59 -0.56 5.13 9.61
C SER A 59 -0.48 3.82 8.80
N ARG A 60 0.22 3.84 7.65
CA ARG A 60 0.44 2.64 6.84
C ARG A 60 1.21 1.55 7.59
N THR A 61 2.18 1.95 8.41
CA THR A 61 2.98 1.02 9.24
C THR A 61 2.11 0.41 10.35
N MET A 62 1.25 1.20 10.99
CA MET A 62 0.32 0.69 12.00
C MET A 62 -0.64 -0.35 11.39
N ASN A 63 -1.22 -0.03 10.23
CA ASN A 63 -2.05 -0.99 9.48
C ASN A 63 -1.29 -2.26 9.10
N LYS A 64 0.00 -2.14 8.77
CA LYS A 64 0.88 -3.28 8.53
C LYS A 64 1.03 -4.17 9.75
N GLU A 65 1.29 -3.58 10.92
CA GLU A 65 1.41 -4.32 12.18
C GLU A 65 0.08 -4.98 12.57
N ILE A 66 -1.04 -4.25 12.50
CA ILE A 66 -2.38 -4.79 12.79
C ILE A 66 -2.68 -6.01 11.90
N LEU A 67 -2.48 -5.86 10.58
CA LEU A 67 -2.71 -6.95 9.63
C LEU A 67 -1.75 -8.12 9.86
N HIS A 68 -0.49 -7.83 10.20
CA HIS A 68 0.49 -8.87 10.52
C HIS A 68 0.05 -9.68 11.75
N LYS A 69 -0.38 -9.02 12.82
CA LYS A 69 -0.88 -9.67 14.03
C LYS A 69 -2.12 -10.50 13.76
N ALA A 70 -3.11 -9.94 13.06
CA ALA A 70 -4.34 -10.66 12.72
C ALA A 70 -4.07 -11.93 11.89
N ILE A 71 -3.10 -11.90 10.97
CA ILE A 71 -2.82 -13.05 10.09
C ILE A 71 -1.89 -14.08 10.75
N PHE A 72 -0.90 -13.65 11.53
CA PHE A 72 0.20 -14.51 11.97
C PHE A 72 0.27 -14.73 13.49
N GLU A 73 -0.33 -13.87 14.31
CA GLU A 73 -0.34 -14.02 15.77
C GLU A 73 -1.62 -14.71 16.27
N GLU A 74 -2.80 -14.38 15.74
CA GLU A 74 -4.05 -15.10 16.09
C GLU A 74 -3.99 -16.59 15.71
N LYS A 75 -3.27 -16.91 14.63
CA LYS A 75 -3.07 -18.28 14.19
C LYS A 75 -2.18 -19.13 15.10
N LYS A 76 -1.41 -18.56 16.03
CA LYS A 76 -0.58 -19.38 16.93
C LYS A 76 -1.42 -20.20 17.91
N GLU A 77 -2.62 -19.75 18.26
CA GLU A 77 -3.51 -20.51 19.15
C GLU A 77 -4.29 -21.59 18.40
N GLU A 78 -4.59 -21.40 17.11
CA GLU A 78 -5.34 -22.37 16.29
C GLU A 78 -4.44 -23.34 15.51
N ASP A 79 -3.25 -22.93 15.03
CA ASP A 79 -2.36 -23.77 14.22
C ASP A 79 -1.59 -24.82 15.05
N GLU A 80 -1.51 -24.68 16.38
CA GLU A 80 -1.08 -25.80 17.26
C GLU A 80 -2.16 -26.89 17.38
N ALA A 81 -3.43 -26.57 17.09
CA ALA A 81 -4.55 -27.52 17.13
C ALA A 81 -4.95 -28.05 15.74
N ASN A 82 -4.83 -27.26 14.67
CA ASN A 82 -5.24 -27.65 13.32
C ASN A 82 -4.22 -27.17 12.28
N GLY A 83 -3.27 -28.05 11.95
CA GLY A 83 -2.29 -27.78 10.90
C GLY A 83 -2.94 -27.47 9.55
N LYS A 84 -2.70 -26.24 9.07
CA LYS A 84 -2.77 -25.82 7.66
C LYS A 84 -4.14 -25.90 6.98
N GLU A 85 -5.02 -24.95 7.28
CA GLU A 85 -5.94 -24.46 6.25
C GLU A 85 -5.63 -22.99 5.92
N LEU A 86 -5.08 -22.79 4.73
CA LEU A 86 -4.96 -21.47 4.13
C LEU A 86 -6.38 -20.96 3.88
N ILE A 87 -6.70 -19.78 4.42
CA ILE A 87 -7.99 -19.11 4.21
C ILE A 87 -8.20 -18.97 2.70
N ASN A 88 -9.15 -19.74 2.17
CA ASN A 88 -9.48 -19.75 0.76
C ASN A 88 -10.48 -18.60 0.51
N VAL A 89 -9.96 -17.38 0.43
CA VAL A 89 -10.79 -16.22 0.04
C VAL A 89 -11.01 -16.30 -1.46
N GLU A 90 -12.24 -16.63 -1.86
CA GLU A 90 -12.65 -16.59 -3.26
C GLU A 90 -12.68 -15.13 -3.73
N LEU A 91 -11.60 -14.69 -4.37
CA LEU A 91 -11.47 -13.37 -4.96
C LEU A 91 -12.43 -13.27 -6.16
N LYS A 92 -13.59 -12.65 -5.94
CA LYS A 92 -14.42 -12.18 -7.04
C LYS A 92 -13.74 -10.99 -7.68
N PHE A 93 -12.87 -11.27 -8.65
CA PHE A 93 -12.39 -10.23 -9.55
C PHE A 93 -13.58 -9.64 -10.31
N PRO A 94 -13.61 -8.32 -10.54
CA PRO A 94 -14.60 -7.72 -11.43
C PRO A 94 -14.56 -8.47 -12.76
N GLU A 95 -15.72 -8.86 -13.28
CA GLU A 95 -15.79 -9.47 -14.61
C GLU A 95 -15.10 -8.53 -15.60
N GLN A 96 -14.14 -9.07 -16.36
CA GLN A 96 -13.54 -8.33 -17.46
C GLN A 96 -14.65 -8.08 -18.47
N THR A 97 -15.29 -6.92 -18.37
CA THR A 97 -16.19 -6.45 -19.41
C THR A 97 -15.32 -6.30 -20.66
N THR A 98 -15.65 -7.09 -21.69
CA THR A 98 -14.97 -7.11 -22.99
C THR A 98 -15.12 -5.81 -23.78
N ASP A 99 -15.70 -4.77 -23.17
CA ASP A 99 -16.19 -3.58 -23.86
C ASP A 99 -15.27 -2.36 -23.73
N LEU A 100 -14.11 -2.50 -23.09
CA LEU A 100 -13.05 -1.50 -23.22
C LEU A 100 -12.28 -1.75 -24.52
N VAL A 101 -12.85 -1.24 -25.62
CA VAL A 101 -12.10 -0.96 -26.85
C VAL A 101 -11.02 0.06 -26.49
N TYR A 102 -9.84 -0.43 -26.09
CA TYR A 102 -8.63 0.37 -26.04
C TYR A 102 -8.34 0.82 -27.46
N LYS A 103 -8.78 2.03 -27.82
CA LYS A 103 -8.25 2.72 -28.99
C LYS A 103 -6.80 3.05 -28.68
N SER A 104 -5.88 2.19 -29.10
CA SER A 104 -4.46 2.53 -29.14
C SER A 104 -4.27 3.63 -30.18
N SER A 105 -4.15 4.87 -29.73
CA SER A 105 -3.87 6.03 -30.59
C SER A 105 -2.41 6.05 -31.09
N LEU A 106 -1.78 4.88 -31.24
CA LEU A 106 -0.33 4.71 -31.48
C LEU A 106 0.00 3.94 -32.76
N THR A 107 -1.00 3.57 -33.58
CA THR A 107 -0.75 2.90 -34.88
C THR A 107 -1.40 3.58 -36.09
N GLU A 108 -2.06 4.74 -35.92
CA GLU A 108 -2.41 5.59 -37.07
C GLU A 108 -1.16 6.34 -37.56
N GLY A 109 -0.40 5.73 -38.47
CA GLY A 109 0.66 6.48 -39.17
C GLY A 109 1.84 5.73 -39.79
N VAL A 110 1.80 4.41 -39.97
CA VAL A 110 2.83 3.72 -40.78
C VAL A 110 2.17 2.99 -41.93
N ASP A 111 1.98 3.72 -43.02
CA ASP A 111 1.59 3.17 -44.31
C ASP A 111 2.59 2.12 -44.78
N ASN A 112 2.08 0.91 -45.02
CA ASN A 112 2.75 -0.16 -45.73
C ASN A 112 3.20 0.31 -47.14
N LYS A 113 4.49 0.62 -47.29
CA LYS A 113 5.16 0.72 -48.59
C LYS A 113 6.37 -0.19 -48.66
N PHE A 114 6.15 -1.50 -48.62
CA PHE A 114 7.07 -2.45 -49.25
C PHE A 114 6.27 -3.58 -49.88
N ASN A 115 5.83 -3.34 -51.11
CA ASN A 115 5.53 -4.41 -52.06
C ASN A 115 6.09 -3.99 -53.42
N LYS A 116 7.26 -4.51 -53.76
CA LYS A 116 7.67 -4.77 -55.14
C LYS A 116 8.76 -5.84 -55.16
#